data_AF-A0A847A721-F1
#
_entry.id   AF-A0A847A721-F1
#
_cell.length_a   1.000
_cell.length_b   1.000
_cell.length_c   1.000
_cell.angle_alpha   90.00
_cell.angle_beta   90.00
_cell.angle_gamma   90.00
#
_symmetry.space_group_name_H-M   'P 1'
#
loop_
_entity.id
_entity.type
_entity.pdbx_description
1 polymer ?
#
loop_
_entity_poly.entity_id
_entity_poly.type
_entity_poly.pdbx_seq_one_letter_code
_entity_poly.pdbx_strand_id
1 'polypeptide(L)' 'TIPAGNDAVCAFEALSESYATVGWKLVELPAISEPNRQFTVEIVTTSPATTGSVRECWIVER' A
#
# COMPACT_ATOMS: atom_id res chain seq x y z
N THR A 1 -5.82 7.45 -8.04
CA THR A 1 -5.79 8.31 -6.84
C THR A 1 -7.07 8.08 -6.06
N ILE A 2 -7.04 8.18 -4.72
CA ILE A 2 -8.23 8.01 -3.87
C ILE A 2 -8.85 9.39 -3.64
N PRO A 3 -10.18 9.57 -3.81
CA PRO A 3 -10.85 10.84 -3.50
C PRO A 3 -10.71 11.22 -2.02
N ALA A 4 -10.58 12.52 -1.73
CA ALA A 4 -10.52 13.01 -0.35
C ALA A 4 -11.78 12.61 0.44
N GLY A 5 -11.61 12.43 1.76
CA GLY A 5 -12.73 12.10 2.65
C GLY A 5 -13.27 10.67 2.56
N ASN A 6 -12.60 9.75 1.84
CA ASN A 6 -12.99 8.34 1.77
C ASN A 6 -11.97 7.45 2.46
N ASP A 7 -12.45 6.47 3.23
CA ASP A 7 -11.64 5.36 3.73
C ASP A 7 -11.26 4.46 2.56
N ALA A 8 -10.03 3.97 2.56
CA ALA A 8 -9.55 3.07 1.53
C ALA A 8 -8.69 1.96 2.10
N VAL A 9 -8.62 0.86 1.36
CA VAL A 9 -7.62 -0.18 1.59
C VAL A 9 -6.68 -0.18 0.39
N CYS A 10 -5.38 -0.21 0.67
CA CYS A 10 -4.34 -0.35 -0.35
C CYS A 10 -3.56 -1.64 -0.15
N ALA A 11 -3.30 -2.34 -1.25
CA ALA A 11 -2.40 -3.48 -1.30
C ALA A 11 -0.98 -2.99 -1.61
N PHE A 12 -0.10 -3.13 -0.62
CA PHE A 12 1.33 -2.87 -0.77
C PHE A 12 2.04 -4.18 -1.05
N GLU A 13 3.02 -4.15 -1.94
CA GLU A 13 3.88 -5.28 -2.24
C GLU A 13 5.36 -4.88 -2.17
N ALA A 14 6.17 -5.85 -1.76
CA ALA A 14 7.62 -5.78 -1.81
C ALA A 14 8.10 -6.65 -2.98
N LEU A 15 9.01 -6.13 -3.79
CA LEU A 15 9.49 -6.76 -5.02
C LEU A 15 10.99 -7.06 -4.93
N SER A 16 11.40 -8.18 -5.53
CA SER A 16 12.81 -8.54 -5.76
C SER A 16 13.43 -7.76 -6.92
N GLU A 17 14.73 -7.97 -7.18
CA GLU A 17 15.42 -7.43 -8.37
C GLU A 17 14.79 -7.84 -9.70
N SER A 18 14.13 -9.01 -9.75
CA SER A 18 13.41 -9.49 -10.93
C SER A 18 11.94 -9.05 -10.97
N TYR A 19 11.53 -8.12 -10.09
CA TYR A 19 10.16 -7.66 -9.91
C TYR A 19 9.16 -8.75 -9.51
N ALA A 20 9.64 -9.83 -8.88
CA ALA A 20 8.75 -10.83 -8.29
C ALA A 20 8.23 -10.33 -6.94
N THR A 21 6.95 -10.53 -6.64
CA THR A 21 6.37 -10.23 -5.32
C THR A 21 6.95 -11.19 -4.28
N VAL A 22 7.64 -10.63 -3.29
CA VAL A 22 8.30 -11.38 -2.20
C VAL A 22 7.67 -11.13 -0.82
N GLY A 23 6.70 -10.22 -0.75
CA GLY A 23 5.87 -9.93 0.42
C GLY A 23 4.73 -8.99 0.05
N TRP A 24 3.63 -9.02 0.80
CA TRP A 24 2.50 -8.11 0.60
C TRP A 24 1.75 -7.84 1.90
N LYS A 25 1.04 -6.71 1.94
CA LYS A 25 0.23 -6.30 3.10
C LYS A 25 -0.92 -5.40 2.65
N LEU A 26 -2.11 -5.64 3.20
CA LEU A 26 -3.23 -4.71 3.12
C LEU A 26 -3.13 -3.70 4.26
N VAL A 27 -3.32 -2.42 3.93
CA VAL A 27 -3.30 -1.33 4.91
C VAL A 27 -4.56 -0.51 4.75
N GLU A 28 -5.30 -0.36 5.85
CA GLU A 28 -6.40 0.59 5.96
C GLU A 28 -5.84 2.01 6.05
N LEU A 29 -6.25 2.85 5.11
CA LEU A 29 -5.94 4.27 5.06
C LEU A 29 -7.20 5.06 5.39
N PRO A 30 -7.21 5.83 6.50
CA PRO A 30 -8.39 6.59 6.89
C PRO A 30 -8.66 7.75 5.92
N ALA A 31 -9.93 8.14 5.84
CA ALA A 31 -10.40 9.36 5.21
C ALA A 31 -9.71 10.57 5.85
N ILE A 32 -9.04 11.38 5.04
CA ILE A 32 -8.51 12.67 5.53
C ILE A 32 -8.67 13.77 4.47
N SER A 33 -8.66 15.03 4.92
CA SER A 33 -8.84 16.24 4.11
C SER A 33 -7.61 16.65 3.30
N GLU A 34 -6.38 16.33 3.74
CA GLU A 34 -5.17 16.87 3.10
C GLU A 34 -4.70 16.11 1.83
N PRO A 35 -4.25 16.84 0.80
CA PRO A 35 -3.55 16.42 -0.40
C PRO A 35 -2.82 15.08 -0.42
N ASN A 36 -1.77 15.13 0.38
CA ASN A 36 -0.59 14.31 0.32
C ASN A 36 -0.27 13.91 1.74
N ARG A 37 0.18 12.68 1.88
CA ARG A 37 0.37 12.05 3.19
C ARG A 37 1.40 10.96 3.04
N GLN A 38 2.16 10.78 4.10
CA GLN A 38 3.24 9.81 4.16
C GLN A 38 2.85 8.72 5.14
N PHE A 39 3.00 7.48 4.71
CA PHE A 39 2.79 6.30 5.53
C PHE A 39 4.04 5.45 5.52
N THR A 40 4.34 4.82 6.65
CA THR A 40 5.38 3.79 6.75
C THR A 40 4.68 2.47 7.00
N VAL A 41 5.00 1.49 6.15
CA VAL A 41 4.41 0.15 6.20
C VAL A 41 5.53 -0.86 6.29
N GLU A 42 5.52 -1.67 7.35
CA GLU A 42 6.41 -2.82 7.46
C GLU A 42 5.76 -4.05 6.83
N ILE A 43 6.48 -4.69 5.90
CA ILE A 43 6.06 -5.87 5.16
C ILE A 43 7.06 -7.00 5.46
N VAL A 44 6.56 -8.14 5.91
CA VAL A 44 7.36 -9.35 6.06
C VAL A 44 7.62 -9.94 4.68
N THR A 45 8.88 -10.23 4.36
CA THR A 45 9.28 -10.78 3.07
C THR A 45 9.80 -12.21 3.21
N THR A 46 9.60 -13.00 2.15
CA THR A 46 10.08 -14.38 2.03
C THR A 46 11.50 -14.46 1.46
N SER A 47 11.98 -13.37 0.85
CA SER A 47 13.34 -13.20 0.34
C SER A 47 13.71 -11.71 0.35
N PRO A 48 14.96 -11.31 -0.01
CA PRO A 48 15.34 -9.91 -0.11
C PRO A 48 14.44 -9.13 -1.09
N ALA A 49 14.04 -7.93 -0.67
CA ALA A 49 13.32 -6.96 -1.50
C ALA A 49 14.21 -5.76 -1.82
N THR A 50 14.08 -5.22 -3.03
CA THR A 50 14.84 -4.04 -3.49
C THR A 50 13.94 -2.84 -3.74
N THR A 51 12.64 -3.05 -3.88
CA THR A 51 11.65 -1.97 -4.02
C THR A 51 10.30 -2.37 -3.44
N GLY A 52 9.45 -1.38 -3.20
CA GLY A 52 8.06 -1.58 -2.83
C GLY A 52 7.13 -0.77 -3.74
N SER A 53 5.93 -1.28 -3.96
CA SER A 53 4.90 -0.62 -4.77
C SER A 53 3.54 -0.71 -4.11
N VAL A 54 2.68 0.25 -4.46
CA VAL A 54 1.24 0.12 -4.24
C VAL A 54 0.69 -0.57 -5.47
N ARG A 55 0.19 -1.79 -5.31
CA ARG A 55 -0.35 -2.58 -6.41
C ARG A 55 -1.72 -2.06 -6.84
N GLU A 56 -2.60 -1.87 -5.87
CA GLU A 56 -3.94 -1.33 -6.08
C GLU A 56 -4.49 -0.74 -4.79
N CYS A 57 -5.48 0.14 -4.91
CA CYS A 57 -6.24 0.69 -3.80
C CYS A 57 -7.72 0.73 -4.18
N TRP A 58 -8.59 0.53 -3.19
CA TRP A 58 -10.03 0.63 -3.35
C TRP A 58 -10.67 1.28 -2.14
N ILE A 59 -11.78 1.98 -2.37
CA ILE A 59 -12.58 2.58 -1.30
C ILE A 59 -13.30 1.45 -0.57
N VAL A 60 -13.29 1.50 0.76
CA VAL A 60 -14.12 0.63 1.59
C VAL A 60 -15.29 1.46 2.09
N GLU A 61 -16.47 1.26 1.52
CA GLU A 61 -17.71 1.77 2.13
C GLU A 61 -17.92 1.00 3.44
N ARG A 62 -18.01 1.73 4.54
CA ARG A 62 -18.25 1.17 5.87
C ARG A 62 -19.65 1.51 6.34
#